data_AF-A0A7W1IHB9-F1
#
_entry.id   AF-A0A7W1IHB9-F1
#
_cell.length_a   1.000
_cell.length_b   1.000
_cell.length_c   1.000
_cell.angle_alpha   90.00
_cell.angle_beta   90.00
_cell.angle_gamma   90.00
#
_symmetry.space_group_name_H-M   'P 1'
#
loop_
_entity.id
_entity.type
_entity.pdbx_description
1 polymer ?
#
loop_
_entity_poly.entity_id
_entity_poly.type
_entity_poly.pdbx_seq_one_letter_code
_entity_poly.pdbx_strand_id
1 'polypeptide(L)'
;MPDGGSGGGAGHDTNAGPAGVGTAGQGNRGGLIGFNSGTTTFTGAGGGGAGSQGGVGVPSAGGAGGPGRAFAISGEQVHYGGGGGGGGQDLGSNGLSPGSGGLGGGGDGGRNAIGEDGVDGTGGGGGGGGGGPDPNFFNGGRGGAGIVIISYPTRLR
;
A
#
# COMPACT_ATOMS: atom_id res chain seq x y z
N MET A 1 -12.10 6.49 -2.93
CA MET A 1 -11.30 5.28 -2.58
C MET A 1 -12.28 4.23 -2.10
N PRO A 2 -12.25 2.96 -2.57
CA PRO A 2 -13.14 1.92 -2.03
C PRO A 2 -12.63 1.47 -0.65
N ASP A 3 -13.57 1.27 0.27
CA ASP A 3 -13.29 0.79 1.63
C ASP A 3 -13.06 -0.73 1.60
N GLY A 4 -11.80 -1.13 1.40
CA GLY A 4 -11.35 -2.50 1.72
C GLY A 4 -11.18 -2.68 3.23
N GLY A 5 -10.75 -3.88 3.66
CA GLY A 5 -10.40 -4.12 5.07
C GLY A 5 -9.40 -3.08 5.60
N SER A 6 -8.41 -2.71 4.77
CA SER A 6 -7.48 -1.59 5.01
C SER A 6 -7.74 -0.41 4.07
N GLY A 7 -7.37 0.79 4.51
CA GLY A 7 -7.57 2.02 3.76
C GLY A 7 -6.40 2.38 2.83
N GLY A 8 -6.70 2.87 1.62
CA GLY A 8 -5.70 3.39 0.68
C GLY A 8 -4.99 4.66 1.18
N GLY A 9 -3.76 4.88 0.73
CA GLY A 9 -3.01 6.11 1.03
C GLY A 9 -3.57 7.33 0.30
N ALA A 10 -3.32 8.53 0.84
CA ALA A 10 -3.66 9.77 0.16
C ALA A 10 -2.82 9.99 -1.12
N GLY A 11 -3.42 10.66 -2.10
CA GLY A 11 -2.69 11.18 -3.26
C GLY A 11 -1.75 12.34 -2.88
N HIS A 12 -0.97 12.81 -3.86
CA HIS A 12 -0.06 13.95 -3.66
C HIS A 12 -0.81 15.30 -3.51
N ASP A 13 -1.98 15.44 -4.13
CA ASP A 13 -2.81 16.63 -4.00
C ASP A 13 -3.72 16.51 -2.77
N THR A 14 -3.61 17.46 -1.85
CA THR A 14 -4.43 17.54 -0.63
C THR A 14 -5.92 17.73 -0.91
N ASN A 15 -6.29 18.16 -2.12
CA ASN A 15 -7.69 18.25 -2.56
C ASN A 15 -8.23 16.94 -3.16
N ALA A 16 -7.37 15.94 -3.41
CA ALA A 16 -7.78 14.66 -4.00
C ALA A 16 -8.56 13.73 -3.03
N GLY A 17 -8.84 14.20 -1.82
CA GLY A 17 -9.62 13.50 -0.80
C GLY A 17 -8.76 12.84 0.28
N PRO A 18 -9.34 12.58 1.46
CA PRO A 18 -8.61 12.01 2.58
C PRO A 18 -8.18 10.56 2.29
N ALA A 19 -7.12 10.12 2.97
CA ALA A 19 -6.72 8.70 3.00
C ALA A 19 -7.91 7.80 3.38
N GLY A 20 -7.98 6.61 2.78
CA GLY A 20 -8.97 5.60 3.13
C GLY A 20 -8.82 5.20 4.60
N VAL A 21 -9.94 5.06 5.31
CA VAL A 21 -9.95 4.91 6.78
C VAL A 21 -9.78 3.47 7.26
N GLY A 22 -9.95 2.49 6.37
CA GLY A 22 -10.00 1.07 6.73
C GLY A 22 -11.28 0.73 7.51
N THR A 23 -11.65 -0.55 7.54
CA THR A 23 -12.80 -1.01 8.34
C THR A 23 -12.34 -1.34 9.75
N ALA A 24 -13.05 -0.81 10.75
CA ALA A 24 -12.72 -1.04 12.16
C ALA A 24 -12.60 -2.53 12.47
N GLY A 25 -11.45 -2.93 13.02
CA GLY A 25 -11.15 -4.32 13.36
C GLY A 25 -10.66 -5.20 12.20
N GLN A 26 -10.58 -4.68 10.96
CA GLN A 26 -10.12 -5.45 9.80
C GLN A 26 -8.80 -4.92 9.22
N GLY A 27 -8.54 -3.62 9.32
CA GLY A 27 -7.32 -3.00 8.83
C GLY A 27 -7.17 -1.56 9.29
N ASN A 28 -6.02 -0.99 8.98
CA ASN A 28 -5.68 0.37 9.38
C ASN A 28 -5.87 1.36 8.22
N ARG A 29 -5.92 2.63 8.59
CA ARG A 29 -5.94 3.77 7.65
C ARG A 29 -4.66 3.81 6.81
N GLY A 30 -4.73 4.32 5.59
CA GLY A 30 -3.55 4.70 4.81
C GLY A 30 -2.83 5.93 5.37
N GLY A 31 -1.65 6.26 4.83
CA GLY A 31 -0.94 7.48 5.17
C GLY A 31 -1.74 8.73 4.80
N LEU A 32 -1.74 9.72 5.68
CA LEU A 32 -2.68 10.84 5.63
C LEU A 32 -2.41 11.84 4.49
N ILE A 33 -1.14 11.98 4.11
CA ILE A 33 -0.70 13.02 3.17
C ILE A 33 0.35 12.46 2.22
N GLY A 34 0.25 12.81 0.94
CA GLY A 34 1.36 12.77 0.01
C GLY A 34 2.19 14.05 0.07
N PHE A 35 3.19 14.16 -0.80
CA PHE A 35 3.99 15.36 -0.99
C PHE A 35 3.81 15.93 -2.39
N ASN A 36 3.72 17.25 -2.50
CA ASN A 36 3.59 17.98 -3.75
C ASN A 36 4.56 19.16 -3.75
N SER A 37 5.56 19.13 -4.63
CA SER A 37 6.53 20.24 -4.80
C SER A 37 6.02 21.39 -5.67
N GLY A 38 4.86 21.21 -6.31
CA GLY A 38 4.27 22.11 -7.30
C GLY A 38 4.91 22.06 -8.68
N THR A 39 6.03 21.34 -8.87
CA THR A 39 6.82 21.43 -10.10
C THR A 39 7.42 20.10 -10.58
N THR A 40 8.25 19.44 -9.77
CA THR A 40 9.14 18.37 -10.24
C THR A 40 8.90 17.03 -9.57
N THR A 41 8.51 17.06 -8.30
CA THR A 41 8.33 15.87 -7.47
C THR A 41 6.96 15.82 -6.83
N PHE A 42 6.31 14.66 -6.93
CA PHE A 42 5.01 14.38 -6.32
C PHE A 42 5.04 12.96 -5.76
N THR A 43 4.64 12.74 -4.52
CA THR A 43 4.56 11.40 -3.92
C THR A 43 3.22 11.14 -3.27
N GLY A 44 2.72 9.92 -3.39
CA GLY A 44 1.58 9.43 -2.64
C GLY A 44 1.98 8.88 -1.28
N ALA A 45 1.02 8.82 -0.37
CA ALA A 45 1.13 8.04 0.86
C ALA A 45 0.93 6.54 0.60
N GLY A 46 1.43 5.71 1.52
CA GLY A 46 1.23 4.26 1.48
C GLY A 46 -0.14 3.85 2.02
N GLY A 47 -0.65 2.70 1.57
CA GLY A 47 -1.87 2.08 2.10
C GLY A 47 -1.66 1.51 3.51
N GLY A 48 -2.73 1.41 4.28
CA GLY A 48 -2.71 0.76 5.59
C GLY A 48 -2.57 -0.75 5.46
N GLY A 49 -1.93 -1.39 6.43
CA GLY A 49 -1.92 -2.84 6.59
C GLY A 49 -2.80 -3.28 7.76
N ALA A 50 -2.89 -4.59 8.00
CA ALA A 50 -3.58 -5.13 9.17
C ALA A 50 -2.85 -4.83 10.50
N GLY A 51 -1.55 -4.58 10.47
CA GLY A 51 -0.70 -4.34 11.64
C GLY A 51 -0.56 -2.86 12.02
N SER A 52 -0.43 -1.96 11.04
CA SER A 52 -0.47 -0.51 11.30
C SER A 52 -0.88 0.31 10.08
N GLN A 53 -1.04 1.61 10.30
CA GLN A 53 -1.24 2.61 9.25
C GLN A 53 -0.05 2.68 8.29
N GLY A 54 -0.32 3.10 7.04
CA GLY A 54 0.71 3.40 6.03
C GLY A 54 1.43 4.73 6.27
N GLY A 55 2.65 4.84 5.76
CA GLY A 55 3.48 6.04 5.86
C GLY A 55 3.00 7.19 4.97
N VAL A 56 3.36 8.40 5.36
CA VAL A 56 3.16 9.61 4.53
C VAL A 56 4.17 9.67 3.39
N GLY A 57 3.79 10.31 2.28
CA GLY A 57 4.74 10.66 1.23
C GLY A 57 5.63 11.82 1.64
N VAL A 58 6.91 11.79 1.25
CA VAL A 58 7.92 12.82 1.54
C VAL A 58 8.62 13.25 0.24
N PRO A 59 9.43 14.33 0.24
CA PRO A 59 10.08 14.82 -0.98
C PRO A 59 10.99 13.81 -1.68
N SER A 60 11.58 12.89 -0.92
CA SER A 60 12.52 11.89 -1.45
C SER A 60 11.89 10.51 -1.63
N ALA A 61 10.68 10.26 -1.14
CA ALA A 61 10.10 8.93 -1.17
C ALA A 61 8.56 8.89 -1.12
N GLY A 62 7.99 7.89 -1.79
CA GLY A 62 6.61 7.47 -1.55
C GLY A 62 6.43 6.92 -0.13
N GLY A 63 5.24 7.08 0.42
CA GLY A 63 4.94 6.53 1.74
C GLY A 63 4.95 5.01 1.73
N ALA A 64 5.62 4.39 2.71
CA ALA A 64 5.64 2.93 2.82
C ALA A 64 4.25 2.37 3.17
N GLY A 65 3.92 1.18 2.66
CA GLY A 65 2.72 0.45 3.06
C GLY A 65 2.80 -0.01 4.52
N GLY A 66 1.66 0.02 5.22
CA GLY A 66 1.58 -0.51 6.57
C GLY A 66 1.80 -2.03 6.57
N PRO A 67 2.52 -2.60 7.56
CA PRO A 67 2.71 -4.03 7.67
C PRO A 67 1.38 -4.74 7.95
N GLY A 68 1.30 -5.98 7.48
CA GLY A 68 0.29 -6.96 7.85
C GLY A 68 0.51 -7.52 9.25
N ARG A 69 -0.28 -8.53 9.62
CA ARG A 69 -0.14 -9.23 10.91
C ARG A 69 0.54 -10.58 10.73
N ALA A 70 1.41 -10.92 11.66
CA ALA A 70 2.07 -12.21 11.74
C ALA A 70 1.12 -13.28 12.29
N PHE A 71 1.06 -14.44 11.63
CA PHE A 71 0.35 -15.63 12.10
C PHE A 71 1.29 -16.83 12.03
N ALA A 72 1.28 -17.66 13.07
CA ALA A 72 1.99 -18.93 13.11
C ALA A 72 0.96 -20.05 13.08
N ILE A 73 0.72 -20.60 11.89
CA ILE A 73 -0.38 -21.55 11.65
C ILE A 73 0.16 -22.97 11.48
N SER A 74 1.20 -23.13 10.67
CA SER A 74 1.86 -24.41 10.37
C SER A 74 3.26 -24.52 11.00
N GLY A 75 3.57 -23.69 12.00
CA GLY A 75 4.88 -23.62 12.65
C GLY A 75 5.83 -22.56 12.05
N GLU A 76 5.52 -22.03 10.87
CA GLU A 76 6.20 -20.86 10.31
C GLU A 76 5.39 -19.58 10.54
N GLN A 77 6.10 -18.48 10.82
CA GLN A 77 5.51 -17.17 10.92
C GLN A 77 5.34 -16.55 9.54
N VAL A 78 4.09 -16.35 9.12
CA VAL A 78 3.77 -15.70 7.84
C VAL A 78 2.96 -14.44 8.12
N HIS A 79 3.23 -13.38 7.37
CA HIS A 79 2.50 -12.11 7.47
C HIS A 79 1.40 -12.05 6.41
N TYR A 80 0.23 -11.54 6.79
CA TYR A 80 -0.91 -11.37 5.90
C TYR A 80 -1.51 -9.96 6.00
N GLY A 81 -2.00 -9.44 4.89
CA GLY A 81 -2.69 -8.14 4.80
C GLY A 81 -1.77 -6.93 4.90
N GLY A 82 -0.62 -6.95 4.22
CA GLY A 82 0.23 -5.76 4.07
C GLY A 82 -0.38 -4.71 3.15
N GLY A 83 -0.19 -3.42 3.44
CA GLY A 83 -0.62 -2.31 2.58
C GLY A 83 0.35 -2.08 1.42
N GLY A 84 -0.13 -1.53 0.31
CA GLY A 84 0.72 -1.15 -0.83
C GLY A 84 1.52 0.12 -0.58
N GLY A 85 2.68 0.24 -1.21
CA GLY A 85 3.52 1.45 -1.16
C GLY A 85 2.96 2.60 -2.01
N GLY A 86 3.24 3.84 -1.63
CA GLY A 86 2.87 5.02 -2.38
C GLY A 86 3.73 5.19 -3.64
N GLY A 87 3.09 5.46 -4.78
CA GLY A 87 3.78 5.81 -6.02
C GLY A 87 4.32 7.25 -5.98
N GLY A 88 5.07 7.61 -7.02
CA GLY A 88 5.57 8.96 -7.15
C GLY A 88 5.96 9.34 -8.57
N GLN A 89 6.05 10.64 -8.79
CA GLN A 89 6.56 11.25 -9.99
C GLN A 89 7.84 12.01 -9.65
N ASP A 90 8.87 11.82 -10.47
CA ASP A 90 10.14 12.56 -10.39
C ASP A 90 10.55 12.99 -11.79
N LEU A 91 10.31 14.27 -12.10
CA LEU A 91 10.72 14.93 -13.34
C LEU A 91 12.11 15.58 -13.21
N GLY A 92 12.63 15.74 -12.00
CA GLY A 92 13.87 16.46 -11.71
C GLY A 92 15.12 15.59 -11.62
N SER A 93 14.96 14.27 -11.68
CA SER A 93 16.03 13.30 -11.35
C SER A 93 16.56 13.47 -9.93
N ASN A 94 15.66 13.80 -8.98
CA ASN A 94 16.00 14.04 -7.58
C ASN A 94 16.26 12.75 -6.79
N GLY A 95 16.18 11.58 -7.45
CA GLY A 95 16.45 10.29 -6.83
C GLY A 95 15.30 9.82 -5.95
N LEU A 96 14.06 10.15 -6.33
CA LEU A 96 12.86 9.69 -5.62
C LEU A 96 12.85 8.16 -5.54
N SER A 97 12.60 7.62 -4.36
CA SER A 97 12.34 6.19 -4.19
C SER A 97 10.82 5.96 -4.11
N PRO A 98 10.24 5.02 -4.86
CA PRO A 98 8.86 4.63 -4.59
C PRO A 98 8.73 4.09 -3.15
N GLY A 99 7.53 4.20 -2.58
CA GLY A 99 7.25 3.61 -1.28
C GLY A 99 7.28 2.09 -1.38
N SER A 100 7.92 1.42 -0.42
CA SER A 100 7.88 -0.05 -0.35
C SER A 100 6.50 -0.53 0.10
N GLY A 101 6.09 -1.69 -0.38
CA GLY A 101 4.96 -2.44 0.14
C GLY A 101 5.20 -2.90 1.58
N GLY A 102 4.12 -3.06 2.33
CA GLY A 102 4.15 -3.57 3.69
C GLY A 102 4.38 -5.08 3.74
N LEU A 103 5.05 -5.54 4.81
CA LEU A 103 5.18 -6.97 5.11
C LEU A 103 3.81 -7.66 5.06
N GLY A 104 3.76 -8.87 4.50
CA GLY A 104 2.50 -9.53 4.18
C GLY A 104 1.96 -9.22 2.79
N GLY A 105 2.88 -8.95 1.86
CA GLY A 105 2.66 -8.97 0.42
C GLY A 105 2.04 -7.72 -0.16
N GLY A 106 2.26 -6.55 0.44
CA GLY A 106 1.97 -5.29 -0.25
C GLY A 106 2.91 -5.11 -1.45
N GLY A 107 2.40 -4.58 -2.56
CA GLY A 107 3.22 -4.22 -3.72
C GLY A 107 3.93 -2.87 -3.53
N ASP A 108 5.12 -2.73 -4.10
CA ASP A 108 5.86 -1.46 -4.11
C ASP A 108 5.20 -0.43 -5.04
N GLY A 109 5.34 0.85 -4.70
CA GLY A 109 4.88 1.94 -5.55
C GLY A 109 5.68 2.03 -6.86
N GLY A 110 5.09 2.66 -7.87
CA GLY A 110 5.78 2.99 -9.13
C GLY A 110 6.36 4.40 -9.09
N ARG A 111 7.62 4.55 -9.53
CA ARG A 111 8.19 5.86 -9.88
C ARG A 111 8.15 6.05 -11.38
N ASN A 112 7.36 7.01 -11.85
CA ASN A 112 7.14 7.21 -13.29
C ASN A 112 6.82 5.88 -14.02
N ALA A 113 6.10 4.99 -13.33
CA ALA A 113 5.87 3.61 -13.73
C ALA A 113 4.60 3.09 -13.05
N ILE A 114 4.11 1.94 -13.52
CA ILE A 114 3.01 1.18 -12.91
C ILE A 114 3.47 0.70 -11.52
N GLY A 115 2.59 0.74 -10.53
CA GLY A 115 2.85 0.15 -9.22
C GLY A 115 2.81 -1.37 -9.26
N GLU A 116 3.49 -2.03 -8.34
CA GLU A 116 3.52 -3.50 -8.31
C GLU A 116 2.23 -4.08 -7.72
N ASP A 117 1.85 -5.26 -8.22
CA ASP A 117 0.74 -6.01 -7.67
C ASP A 117 1.09 -6.54 -6.26
N GLY A 118 0.09 -6.65 -5.40
CA GLY A 118 0.24 -7.37 -4.14
C GLY A 118 0.47 -8.86 -4.37
N VAL A 119 1.10 -9.52 -3.41
CA VAL A 119 1.43 -10.94 -3.50
C VAL A 119 0.17 -11.79 -3.28
N ASP A 120 -0.16 -12.63 -4.25
CA ASP A 120 -1.26 -13.58 -4.12
C ASP A 120 -1.02 -14.55 -2.96
N GLY A 121 -2.10 -14.84 -2.24
CA GLY A 121 -2.10 -15.67 -1.06
C GLY A 121 -1.90 -14.90 0.24
N THR A 122 -1.52 -13.61 0.20
CA THR A 122 -1.32 -12.81 1.43
C THR A 122 -2.46 -11.84 1.73
N GLY A 123 -3.33 -11.55 0.74
CA GLY A 123 -4.35 -10.50 0.83
C GLY A 123 -3.76 -9.08 0.88
N GLY A 124 -2.53 -8.88 0.39
CA GLY A 124 -1.85 -7.59 0.40
C GLY A 124 -2.39 -6.60 -0.64
N GLY A 125 -2.25 -5.30 -0.37
CA GLY A 125 -2.64 -4.23 -1.30
C GLY A 125 -1.61 -3.99 -2.40
N GLY A 126 -2.07 -3.62 -3.60
CA GLY A 126 -1.18 -3.20 -4.70
C GLY A 126 -0.57 -1.82 -4.46
N GLY A 127 0.61 -1.59 -5.00
CA GLY A 127 1.32 -0.31 -4.92
C GLY A 127 0.69 0.76 -5.79
N GLY A 128 0.81 2.03 -5.38
CA GLY A 128 0.34 3.17 -6.15
C GLY A 128 1.18 3.39 -7.41
N GLY A 129 0.55 3.74 -8.52
CA GLY A 129 1.25 4.13 -9.74
C GLY A 129 1.92 5.50 -9.62
N GLY A 130 2.94 5.73 -10.43
CA GLY A 130 3.61 7.02 -10.55
C GLY A 130 2.97 7.94 -11.60
N GLY A 131 3.40 9.21 -11.61
CA GLY A 131 3.01 10.14 -12.68
C GLY A 131 3.80 9.91 -13.96
N GLY A 132 3.15 9.99 -15.12
CA GLY A 132 3.80 9.94 -16.43
C GLY A 132 3.68 11.27 -17.18
N PRO A 133 4.17 11.34 -18.44
CA PRO A 133 3.97 12.52 -19.27
C PRO A 133 2.48 12.76 -19.47
N ASP A 134 2.02 13.96 -19.13
CA ASP A 134 0.62 14.40 -19.25
C ASP A 134 0.06 14.05 -20.65
N PRO A 135 -1.11 13.38 -20.75
CA PRO A 135 -2.09 13.05 -19.70
C PRO A 135 -1.94 11.66 -19.08
N ASN A 136 -0.83 10.97 -19.33
CA ASN A 136 -0.68 9.57 -18.95
C ASN A 136 -0.24 9.44 -17.49
N PHE A 137 -1.17 9.01 -16.64
CA PHE A 137 -0.87 8.50 -15.30
C PHE A 137 -0.68 6.99 -15.39
N PHE A 138 0.28 6.45 -14.64
CA PHE A 138 0.42 5.01 -14.53
C PHE A 138 -0.55 4.47 -13.49
N ASN A 139 -1.15 3.32 -13.80
CA ASN A 139 -2.07 2.68 -12.86
C ASN A 139 -1.32 2.16 -11.64
N GLY A 140 -2.03 2.08 -10.51
CA GLY A 140 -1.59 1.25 -9.39
C GLY A 140 -1.66 -0.23 -9.72
N GLY A 141 -0.90 -1.01 -8.97
CA GLY A 141 -0.99 -2.46 -8.98
C GLY A 141 -2.31 -2.94 -8.37
N ARG A 142 -2.67 -4.18 -8.70
CA ARG A 142 -3.82 -4.89 -8.15
C ARG A 142 -3.50 -5.39 -6.74
N GLY A 143 -4.52 -5.51 -5.90
CA GLY A 143 -4.37 -6.24 -4.64
C GLY A 143 -4.20 -7.74 -4.90
N GLY A 144 -3.44 -8.40 -4.03
CA GLY A 144 -3.27 -9.85 -4.06
C GLY A 144 -4.46 -10.57 -3.43
N ALA A 145 -4.74 -11.78 -3.91
CA ALA A 145 -5.77 -12.64 -3.34
C ALA A 145 -5.44 -13.01 -1.88
N GLY A 146 -6.47 -13.11 -1.03
CA GLY A 146 -6.34 -13.64 0.33
C GLY A 146 -6.52 -15.16 0.39
N ILE A 147 -6.24 -15.76 1.55
CA ILE A 147 -6.49 -17.17 1.83
C ILE A 147 -7.43 -17.35 3.00
N VAL A 148 -8.10 -18.50 3.03
CA VAL A 148 -8.89 -18.98 4.16
C VAL A 148 -8.23 -20.24 4.70
N ILE A 149 -8.01 -20.28 6.01
CA ILE A 149 -7.37 -21.41 6.69
C ILE A 149 -8.36 -22.00 7.68
N ILE A 150 -8.56 -23.31 7.59
CA ILE A 150 -9.47 -24.06 8.45
C ILE A 150 -8.66 -25.11 9.21
N SER A 151 -8.77 -25.09 10.54
CA SER A 151 -8.17 -26.10 11.42
C SER A 151 -9.26 -26.92 12.09
N TYR A 152 -9.13 -28.23 12.00
CA TYR A 152 -10.05 -29.18 12.62
C TYR A 152 -9.40 -29.81 13.86
N PRO A 153 -10.09 -29.84 15.00
CA PRO A 153 -9.59 -30.59 16.16
C PRO A 153 -9.52 -32.07 15.81
N THR A 154 -8.39 -32.72 16.15
CA THR A 154 -8.16 -34.14 15.84
C THR A 154 -8.88 -35.11 16.79
N ARG A 155 -9.66 -34.60 17.75
CA ARG A 155 -10.48 -35.41 18.67
C ARG A 155 -11.91 -34.87 18.71
N LEU A 156 -12.87 -35.75 18.46
CA LEU A 156 -14.28 -35.55 18.82
C LEU A 156 -14.38 -35.59 20.36
N ARG A 157 -14.98 -34.55 20.96
CA ARG A 157 -15.42 -34.60 22.36
C ARG A 157 -16.75 -35.34 22.45
#